data_AF-A0A9P8CIB3-F1
#
_entry.id   AF-A0A9P8CIB3-F1
#
_cell.length_a   1.000
_cell.length_b   1.000
_cell.length_c   1.000
_cell.angle_alpha   90.00
_cell.angle_beta   90.00
_cell.angle_gamma   90.00
#
_symmetry.space_group_name_H-M   'P 1'
#
loop_
_entity.id
_entity.type
_entity.pdbx_description
1 polymer ?
#
loop_
_entity_poly.entity_id
_entity_poly.type
_entity_poly.pdbx_seq_one_letter_code
_entity_poly.pdbx_strand_id
1 'polypeptide(L)' 'MYPNGVVSVFLRIMENCQGIMLLRTNRVTEFDPAALSRIHLKLKYGDLSADAKSEV' A
#
# COMPACT_ATOMS: atom_id res chain seq x y z
N MET A 1 18.77 13.19 -9.33
CA MET A 1 18.41 12.64 -10.66
C MET A 1 18.06 11.16 -10.51
N TYR A 2 16.83 10.68 -10.34
CA TYR A 2 15.54 11.22 -9.86
C TYR A 2 14.84 10.06 -9.11
N PRO A 3 14.37 10.23 -7.85
CA PRO A 3 13.51 9.25 -7.18
C PRO A 3 12.20 8.97 -7.96
N ASN A 4 11.82 9.89 -8.86
CA ASN A 4 10.61 9.83 -9.65
C ASN A 4 10.59 8.67 -10.68
N GLY A 5 11.75 8.13 -11.10
CA GLY A 5 11.78 7.06 -12.10
C GLY A 5 11.17 5.75 -11.60
N VAL A 6 11.48 5.38 -10.35
CA VAL A 6 10.94 4.16 -9.72
C VAL A 6 9.45 4.32 -9.45
N VAL A 7 9.01 5.49 -8.99
CA VAL A 7 7.59 5.79 -8.76
C VAL A 7 6.81 5.71 -10.07
N SER A 8 7.31 6.28 -11.17
CA SER A 8 6.66 6.19 -12.48
C SER A 8 6.52 4.76 -12.99
N VAL A 9 7.56 3.92 -12.83
CA VAL A 9 7.49 2.49 -13.20
C VAL A 9 6.47 1.76 -12.33
N PHE A 10 6.47 2.02 -11.02
CA PHE A 10 5.53 1.43 -10.07
C PHE A 10 4.07 1.80 -10.39
N LEU A 11 3.79 3.08 -10.70
CA LEU A 11 2.48 3.56 -11.13
C LEU A 11 2.00 2.81 -12.37
N ARG A 12 2.88 2.62 -13.36
CA ARG A 12 2.54 1.88 -14.58
C ARG A 12 2.19 0.42 -14.30
N ILE A 13 2.87 -0.22 -13.35
CA ILE A 13 2.55 -1.61 -12.95
C ILE A 13 1.16 -1.68 -12.33
N MET A 14 0.81 -0.74 -11.45
CA MET A 14 -0.53 -0.70 -10.84
C MET A 14 -1.63 -0.50 -11.87
N GLU A 15 -1.42 0.35 -12.88
CA GLU A 15 -2.39 0.58 -13.96
C GLU A 15 -2.59 -0.63 -14.87
N ASN A 16 -1.55 -1.44 -15.05
CA ASN A 16 -1.57 -2.61 -15.94
C ASN A 16 -1.80 -3.94 -15.19
N CYS A 17 -2.06 -3.89 -13.89
CA CYS A 17 -2.38 -5.10 -13.13
C CYS A 17 -3.80 -5.57 -13.48
N GLN A 18 -3.91 -6.68 -14.20
CA GLN A 18 -5.19 -7.31 -14.54
C GLN A 18 -5.76 -8.20 -13.42
N GLY A 19 -5.22 -8.10 -12.20
CA GLY A 19 -5.59 -8.93 -11.06
C GLY A 19 -5.65 -8.14 -9.76
N ILE A 20 -5.52 -8.84 -8.63
CA ILE A 20 -5.52 -8.21 -7.30
C ILE A 20 -4.07 -7.98 -6.88
N MET A 21 -3.71 -6.72 -6.66
CA MET A 21 -2.40 -6.34 -6.12
C MET A 21 -2.52 -6.11 -4.61
N LEU A 22 -1.75 -6.86 -3.82
CA LEU A 22 -1.66 -6.69 -2.37
C LEU A 22 -0.39 -5.91 -2.01
N LEU A 23 -0.57 -4.85 -1.22
CA LEU A 23 0.52 -3.99 -0.77
C LEU A 23 0.43 -3.82 0.75
N ARG A 24 1.59 -3.89 1.42
CA ARG A 24 1.74 -3.52 2.83
C ARG A 24 2.81 -2.45 2.95
N THR A 25 2.55 -1.43 3.75
CA THR A 25 3.53 -0.38 4.05
C THR A 25 3.46 -0.03 5.52
N ASN A 26 4.63 0.07 6.15
CA ASN A 26 4.78 0.58 7.51
C ASN A 26 4.83 2.12 7.53
N ARG A 27 4.80 2.77 6.36
CA ARG A 27 5.00 4.21 6.15
C ARG A 27 3.98 4.76 5.15
N VAL A 28 2.70 4.65 5.48
CA VAL A 28 1.61 5.09 4.59
C VAL A 28 1.62 6.60 4.32
N THR A 29 2.13 7.40 5.25
CA THR A 29 2.21 8.87 5.12
C THR A 29 3.28 9.35 4.15
N GLU A 30 4.30 8.51 3.89
CA GLU A 30 5.38 8.78 2.93
C GLU A 30 5.05 8.20 1.54
N PHE A 31 3.90 7.54 1.40
CA PHE A 31 3.51 6.88 0.17
C PHE A 31 3.04 7.89 -0.88
N ASP A 32 3.36 7.62 -2.15
CA ASP A 32 3.04 8.53 -3.25
C ASP A 32 1.50 8.73 -3.37
N PRO A 33 1.00 9.98 -3.42
CA PRO A 33 -0.43 10.25 -3.49
C PRO A 33 -1.12 9.66 -4.73
N ALA A 34 -0.43 9.61 -5.89
CA ALA A 34 -0.97 9.02 -7.11
C ALA A 34 -1.01 7.49 -7.02
N ALA A 35 -0.11 6.87 -6.26
CA ALA A 35 -0.21 5.47 -5.93
C ALA A 35 -1.43 5.19 -5.03
N LEU A 36 -1.62 6.01 -3.99
CA LEU A 36 -2.75 5.88 -3.06
C LEU A 36 -4.11 6.07 -3.74
N SER A 37 -4.20 6.90 -4.79
CA SER A 37 -5.44 7.11 -5.55
C SER A 37 -5.88 5.88 -6.36
N ARG A 38 -4.97 4.94 -6.63
CA ARG A 38 -5.23 3.70 -7.39
C ARG A 38 -5.53 2.50 -6.47
N ILE A 39 -5.51 2.70 -5.15
CA ILE A 39 -5.84 1.67 -4.17
C ILE A 39 -7.35 1.71 -3.87
N HIS A 40 -8.06 0.66 -4.29
CA HIS A 40 -9.50 0.52 -4.07
C HIS A 40 -9.89 0.27 -2.61
N LEU A 41 -9.06 -0.47 -1.86
CA LEU A 41 -9.29 -0.81 -0.45
C LEU A 41 -8.04 -0.52 0.38
N LYS A 42 -8.20 0.31 1.42
CA LYS A 42 -7.13 0.65 2.37
C LYS A 42 -7.47 0.08 3.73
N LEU A 43 -6.71 -0.93 4.18
CA LEU A 43 -6.85 -1.52 5.51
C LEU A 43 -5.77 -0.96 6.43
N LYS A 44 -6.19 -0.27 7.50
CA LYS A 44 -5.29 0.14 8.57
C LYS A 44 -5.36 -0.90 9.68
N TYR A 45 -4.25 -1.58 9.90
CA TYR A 45 -4.09 -2.47 11.06
C TYR A 45 -3.78 -1.60 12.28
N GLY A 46 -4.71 -1.56 13.23
CA GLY A 46 -4.46 -1.00 14.55
C GLY A 46 -3.74 -2.00 15.44
N ASP A 47 -3.50 -1.60 16.69
CA ASP A 47 -3.02 -2.53 17.71
C ASP A 47 -3.99 -3.71 17.87
N LEU A 48 -3.42 -4.89 18.14
CA LEU A 48 -4.21 -6.08 18.47
C LEU A 48 -5.04 -5.81 19.73
N SER A 49 -6.32 -6.14 19.69
CA SER A 49 -7.17 -6.14 20.89
C SER A 49 -6.68 -7.19 21.90
N ALA A 50 -7.09 -7.05 23.15
CA ALA A 50 -6.75 -8.02 24.19
C ALA A 50 -7.19 -9.45 23.80
N ASP A 51 -8.38 -9.58 23.21
CA ASP A 51 -8.90 -10.85 22.68
C ASP A 51 -8.04 -11.40 21.55
N ALA A 52 -7.65 -10.55 20.58
CA ALA A 52 -6.81 -10.98 19.46
C ALA A 52 -5.39 -11.38 19.89
N LYS A 53 -4.89 -10.84 21.00
CA LYS A 53 -3.60 -11.25 21.59
C LYS A 53 -3.66 -12.61 22.28
N SER A 54 -4.84 -13.06 22.72
CA SER A 54 -5.03 -14.36 23.36
C SER A 54 -5.07 -15.51 22.35
N GLU A 55 -5.22 -15.22 21.05
CA GLU A 55 -5.27 -16.21 19.96
C GLU A 55 -3.90 -16.43 19.28
N VAL A 56 -2.84 -15.73 19.72
CA VAL A 56 -1.46 -15.81 19.17
C VAL A 56 -0.56 -16.71 20.01
#